data_AF-A0A0W1AIW6-F1
#
_entry.id   AF-A0A0W1AIW6-F1
#
_cell.length_a   1.000
_cell.length_b   1.000
_cell.length_c   1.000
_cell.angle_alpha   90.00
_cell.angle_beta   90.00
_cell.angle_gamma   90.00
#
_symmetry.space_group_name_H-M   'P 1'
#
loop_
_entity.id
_entity.type
_entity.pdbx_description
1 polymer ?
#
loop_
_entity_poly.entity_id
_entity_poly.type
_entity_poly.pdbx_seq_one_letter_code
_entity_poly.pdbx_strand_id
1 'polypeptide(L)'
;MLPWFTTPPFVHMVHWASKECYHEARFEKETRYYVLRLSKDLLGDWAITLINGRIKSKLGQSRTLAFADYYDAFDRFCILANVRYQRSYQLKTVACDNGLLVHLLSFIASNKGLSVAKAVKNTHRRQSQNRQNISLHQTADRQMGFIFGS
;
A
#
# COMPACT_ATOMS: atom_id res chain seq x y z
N MET A 1 20.91 41.79 -2.55
CA MET A 1 21.96 40.75 -2.47
C MET A 1 21.28 39.44 -2.09
N LEU A 2 21.34 38.43 -2.96
CA LEU A 2 20.83 37.10 -2.61
C LEU A 2 21.81 36.42 -1.65
N PRO A 3 21.35 35.75 -0.58
CA PRO A 3 22.23 35.05 0.34
C PRO A 3 23.08 33.98 -0.36
N TRP A 4 24.34 33.83 0.04
CA TRP A 4 25.29 32.86 -0.54
C TRP A 4 24.85 31.39 -0.38
N PHE A 5 23.92 31.12 0.53
CA PHE A 5 23.37 29.79 0.77
C PHE A 5 22.13 29.48 -0.08
N THR A 6 21.55 30.44 -0.80
CA THR A 6 20.43 30.19 -1.75
C THR A 6 20.90 29.97 -3.18
N THR A 7 22.19 30.17 -3.45
CA THR A 7 22.85 29.96 -4.75
C THR A 7 23.08 28.50 -5.15
N PRO A 8 23.12 27.50 -4.24
CA PRO A 8 23.29 26.12 -4.67
C PRO A 8 22.08 25.61 -5.48
N PRO A 9 22.29 24.86 -6.57
CA PRO A 9 21.21 24.43 -7.47
C PRO A 9 20.16 23.55 -6.78
N PHE A 10 20.54 22.85 -5.70
CA PHE A 10 19.63 22.00 -4.93
C PHE A 10 18.60 22.81 -4.12
N VAL A 11 18.88 24.06 -3.77
CA VAL A 11 17.93 24.91 -3.03
C VAL A 11 16.73 25.28 -3.92
N HIS A 12 16.96 25.45 -5.23
CA HIS A 12 15.90 25.64 -6.21
C HIS A 12 15.02 24.40 -6.41
N MET A 13 15.51 23.20 -6.08
CA MET A 13 14.69 21.99 -6.07
C MET A 13 13.75 21.94 -4.86
N VAL A 14 14.06 22.68 -3.78
CA VAL A 14 13.21 22.76 -2.59
C VAL A 14 12.09 23.76 -2.83
N HIS A 15 11.04 23.29 -3.49
CA HIS A 15 9.77 23.97 -3.47
C HIS A 15 9.21 23.91 -2.04
N TRP A 16 9.34 25.00 -1.30
CA TRP A 16 8.91 25.12 0.10
C TRP A 16 7.38 25.11 0.25
N ALA A 17 6.64 25.28 -0.84
CA ALA A 17 5.19 25.14 -0.87
C ALA A 17 4.83 23.65 -1.03
N SER A 18 3.97 23.13 -0.15
CA SER A 18 3.30 21.84 -0.33
C SER A 18 2.58 21.85 -1.68
N LYS A 19 3.22 21.28 -2.70
CA LYS A 19 2.64 21.21 -4.03
C LYS A 19 1.82 19.93 -4.10
N GLU A 20 0.53 20.09 -4.32
CA GLU A 20 -0.32 18.99 -4.74
C GLU A 20 0.29 18.40 -6.02
N CYS A 21 0.61 17.12 -6.02
CA CYS A 21 1.39 16.52 -7.09
C CYS A 21 0.93 15.11 -7.42
N TYR A 22 1.30 14.66 -8.61
CA TYR A 22 1.09 13.30 -9.03
C TYR A 22 1.96 12.32 -8.23
N HIS A 23 1.41 11.15 -7.90
CA HIS A 23 2.16 10.03 -7.34
C HIS A 23 1.78 8.72 -8.01
N GLU A 24 2.75 7.90 -8.34
CA GLU A 24 2.55 6.52 -8.79
C GLU A 24 3.46 5.58 -8.00
N ALA A 25 2.90 4.44 -7.57
CA ALA A 25 3.67 3.37 -6.96
C ALA A 25 3.24 2.02 -7.54
N ARG A 26 4.21 1.26 -8.07
CA ARG A 26 4.02 -0.10 -8.57
C ARG A 26 4.61 -1.10 -7.60
N PHE A 27 3.80 -2.09 -7.28
CA PHE A 27 4.10 -3.19 -6.39
C PHE A 27 3.98 -4.52 -7.13
N GLU A 28 4.86 -5.47 -6.83
CA GLU A 28 4.83 -6.81 -7.40
C GLU A 28 4.99 -7.89 -6.33
N LYS A 29 4.29 -9.01 -6.54
CA LYS A 29 4.40 -10.22 -5.73
C LYS A 29 4.22 -11.43 -6.62
N GLU A 30 5.25 -12.27 -6.73
CA GLU A 30 5.26 -13.47 -7.58
C GLU A 30 4.82 -13.14 -9.02
N THR A 31 3.60 -13.56 -9.41
CA THR A 31 3.04 -13.30 -10.74
C THR A 31 1.99 -12.19 -10.75
N ARG A 32 1.80 -11.46 -9.65
CA ARG A 32 0.80 -10.39 -9.53
C ARG A 32 1.45 -9.02 -9.45
N TYR A 33 0.79 -8.03 -10.03
CA TYR A 33 1.15 -6.63 -9.90
C TYR A 33 0.00 -5.81 -9.30
N TYR A 34 0.36 -4.68 -8.70
CA TYR A 34 -0.55 -3.70 -8.15
C TYR A 34 0.01 -2.30 -8.38
N VAL A 35 -0.75 -1.40 -8.98
CA VAL A 35 -0.35 -0.01 -9.22
C VAL A 35 -1.33 0.90 -8.50
N LEU A 36 -0.79 1.88 -7.79
CA LEU A 36 -1.52 3.02 -7.23
C LEU A 36 -1.10 4.26 -7.99
N ARG A 37 -2.07 5.05 -8.44
CA ARG A 37 -1.85 6.33 -9.11
C ARG A 37 -2.74 7.39 -8.46
N LEU A 38 -2.15 8.40 -7.86
CA LEU A 38 -2.82 9.61 -7.39
C LEU A 38 -2.64 10.71 -8.44
N SER A 39 -3.74 11.20 -8.99
CA SER A 39 -3.75 12.22 -10.03
C SER A 39 -4.90 13.20 -9.85
N LYS A 40 -4.71 14.44 -10.31
CA LYS A 40 -5.78 15.44 -10.39
C LYS A 40 -6.63 15.18 -11.63
N ASP A 41 -7.95 15.21 -11.47
CA ASP A 41 -8.91 15.12 -12.56
C ASP A 41 -9.06 16.47 -13.29
N LEU A 42 -9.69 16.46 -14.46
CA LEU A 42 -9.93 17.63 -15.31
C LEU A 42 -10.75 18.72 -14.62
N LEU A 43 -11.61 18.35 -13.66
CA LEU A 43 -12.43 19.29 -12.89
C LEU A 43 -11.74 19.80 -11.62
N GLY A 44 -10.50 19.38 -11.36
CA GLY A 44 -9.70 19.84 -10.21
C GLY A 44 -9.81 18.96 -8.97
N ASP A 45 -10.70 17.97 -8.96
CA ASP A 45 -10.76 16.93 -7.92
C ASP A 45 -9.56 15.99 -7.98
N TRP A 46 -9.37 15.20 -6.94
CA TRP A 46 -8.29 14.22 -6.84
C TRP A 46 -8.82 12.80 -6.96
N ALA A 47 -8.06 11.94 -7.64
CA ALA A 47 -8.45 10.54 -7.82
C ALA A 47 -7.28 9.60 -7.57
N ILE A 48 -7.58 8.48 -6.92
CA ILE A 48 -6.67 7.33 -6.85
C ILE A 48 -7.18 6.25 -7.82
N THR A 49 -6.41 5.97 -8.87
CA THR A 49 -6.61 4.78 -9.70
C THR A 49 -5.80 3.62 -9.15
N LEU A 50 -6.48 2.50 -8.90
CA LEU A 50 -5.88 1.27 -8.41
C LEU A 50 -5.99 0.20 -9.50
N ILE A 51 -4.85 -0.25 -10.00
CA ILE A 51 -4.78 -1.26 -11.07
C ILE A 51 -4.16 -2.52 -10.50
N ASN A 52 -4.72 -3.69 -10.77
CA ASN A 52 -4.16 -4.95 -10.34
C ASN A 52 -4.33 -6.03 -11.41
N GLY A 53 -3.40 -6.98 -11.46
CA GLY A 53 -3.50 -8.04 -12.45
C GLY A 53 -2.36 -9.05 -12.34
N ARG A 54 -2.26 -9.89 -13.36
CA ARG A 54 -1.18 -10.85 -13.49
C ARG A 54 -0.10 -10.31 -14.44
N ILE A 55 1.16 -10.51 -14.09
CA ILE A 55 2.30 -10.11 -14.92
C ILE A 55 2.24 -10.90 -16.22
N LYS A 56 2.44 -10.24 -17.36
CA LYS A 56 2.32 -10.82 -18.72
C LYS A 56 0.92 -11.35 -19.08
N SER A 57 -0.15 -10.91 -18.43
CA SER A 57 -1.53 -11.17 -18.88
C SER A 57 -2.12 -10.02 -19.68
N LYS A 58 -3.30 -10.25 -20.28
CA LYS A 58 -4.19 -9.16 -20.73
C LYS A 58 -4.51 -8.21 -19.57
N LEU A 59 -5.06 -7.04 -19.92
CA LEU A 59 -5.33 -5.92 -19.01
C LEU A 59 -5.96 -6.39 -17.68
N GLY A 60 -5.42 -5.89 -16.58
CA GLY A 60 -5.90 -6.21 -15.23
C GLY A 60 -7.23 -5.53 -14.89
N GLN A 61 -7.62 -5.62 -13.62
CA GLN A 61 -8.76 -4.89 -13.08
C GLN A 61 -8.32 -3.49 -12.65
N SER A 62 -9.15 -2.49 -12.93
CA SER A 62 -8.94 -1.11 -12.50
C SER A 62 -10.15 -0.62 -11.71
N ARG A 63 -9.90 0.19 -10.68
CA ARG A 63 -10.93 0.91 -9.94
C ARG A 63 -10.43 2.31 -9.60
N THR A 64 -11.34 3.27 -9.48
CA THR A 64 -11.02 4.65 -9.15
C THR A 64 -11.72 5.05 -7.86
N LEU A 65 -11.02 5.77 -7.01
CA LEU A 65 -11.55 6.41 -5.80
C LEU A 65 -11.43 7.91 -5.99
N ALA A 66 -12.54 8.64 -5.83
CA ALA A 66 -12.57 10.10 -5.96
C ALA A 66 -12.45 10.77 -4.58
N PHE A 67 -11.81 11.93 -4.55
CA PHE A 67 -11.55 12.76 -3.38
C PHE A 67 -11.67 14.23 -3.77
N ALA A 68 -12.23 15.05 -2.88
CA ALA A 68 -12.31 16.50 -3.10
C ALA A 68 -10.98 17.21 -2.82
N ASP A 69 -10.15 16.65 -1.93
CA ASP A 69 -8.90 17.26 -1.46
C ASP A 69 -7.68 16.36 -1.71
N TYR A 70 -6.52 17.01 -1.95
CA TYR A 70 -5.26 16.32 -2.19
C TYR A 70 -4.75 15.56 -0.97
N TYR A 71 -4.81 16.16 0.22
CA TYR A 71 -4.21 15.59 1.42
C TYR A 71 -4.96 14.33 1.86
N ASP A 72 -6.29 14.36 1.81
CA ASP A 72 -7.12 13.17 2.05
C ASP A 72 -6.80 12.03 1.07
N ALA A 73 -6.63 12.38 -0.22
CA ALA A 73 -6.26 11.41 -1.25
C ALA A 73 -4.84 10.87 -1.02
N PHE A 74 -3.89 11.72 -0.62
CA PHE A 74 -2.51 11.34 -0.35
C PHE A 74 -2.39 10.43 0.88
N ASP A 75 -3.08 10.76 1.97
CA ASP A 75 -3.14 9.91 3.16
C ASP A 75 -3.70 8.53 2.80
N ARG A 76 -4.78 8.51 1.99
CA ARG A 76 -5.36 7.25 1.52
C ARG A 76 -4.40 6.48 0.62
N PHE A 77 -3.63 7.16 -0.22
CA PHE A 77 -2.57 6.56 -1.04
C PHE A 77 -1.50 5.89 -0.16
N CYS A 78 -1.02 6.58 0.88
CA CYS A 78 -0.04 6.06 1.84
C CYS A 78 -0.57 4.82 2.59
N ILE A 79 -1.84 4.84 3.03
CA ILE A 79 -2.48 3.69 3.68
C ILE A 79 -2.52 2.50 2.72
N LEU A 80 -2.95 2.70 1.47
CA LEU A 80 -3.04 1.63 0.47
C LEU A 80 -1.67 1.03 0.13
N ALA A 81 -0.64 1.89 0.03
CA ALA A 81 0.75 1.48 -0.16
C ALA A 81 1.24 0.63 1.02
N ASN A 82 0.99 1.06 2.26
CA ASN A 82 1.35 0.31 3.46
C ASN A 82 0.65 -1.06 3.51
N VAL A 83 -0.64 -1.12 3.14
CA VAL A 83 -1.35 -2.42 3.04
C VAL A 83 -0.69 -3.35 2.02
N ARG A 84 -0.14 -2.84 0.90
CA ARG A 84 0.60 -3.68 -0.05
C ARG A 84 1.91 -4.18 0.57
N TYR A 85 2.64 -3.32 1.26
CA TYR A 85 3.86 -3.68 1.97
C TYR A 85 3.60 -4.78 3.01
N GLN A 86 2.57 -4.62 3.85
CA GLN A 86 2.17 -5.63 4.84
C GLN A 86 1.78 -6.98 4.22
N ARG A 87 1.28 -6.99 2.97
CA ARG A 87 0.95 -8.21 2.21
C ARG A 87 2.14 -8.82 1.47
N SER A 88 3.35 -8.36 1.78
CA SER A 88 4.62 -8.80 1.21
C SER A 88 4.74 -8.51 -0.30
N TYR A 89 4.11 -7.44 -0.79
CA TYR A 89 4.43 -6.94 -2.11
C TYR A 89 5.71 -6.11 -2.05
N GLN A 90 6.57 -6.29 -3.05
CA GLN A 90 7.77 -5.48 -3.22
C GLN A 90 7.43 -4.22 -4.03
N LEU A 91 7.84 -3.06 -3.52
CA LEU A 91 7.81 -1.82 -4.29
C LEU A 91 8.85 -1.90 -5.41
N LYS A 92 8.41 -1.75 -6.66
CA LYS A 92 9.26 -1.85 -7.86
C LYS A 92 9.57 -0.49 -8.47
N THR A 93 8.56 0.36 -8.61
CA THR A 93 8.75 1.71 -9.16
C THR A 93 7.93 2.71 -8.35
N VAL A 94 8.49 3.91 -8.21
CA VAL A 94 7.81 5.10 -7.70
C VAL A 94 8.05 6.22 -8.69
N ALA A 95 7.00 6.94 -9.05
CA ALA A 95 7.09 8.18 -9.80
C ALA A 95 6.36 9.28 -9.03
N CYS A 96 6.94 10.47 -9.00
CA CYS A 96 6.35 11.64 -8.38
C CYS A 96 6.86 12.87 -9.11
N ASP A 97 6.02 13.88 -9.29
CA ASP A 97 6.42 15.15 -9.92
C ASP A 97 7.36 15.95 -9.00
N ASN A 98 7.44 15.60 -7.71
CA ASN A 98 8.38 16.19 -6.78
C ASN A 98 9.71 15.43 -6.79
N GLY A 99 10.67 15.94 -7.57
CA GLY A 99 12.00 15.34 -7.72
C GLY A 99 12.75 15.14 -6.40
N LEU A 100 12.57 16.03 -5.42
CA LEU A 100 13.21 15.86 -4.10
C LEU A 100 12.68 14.65 -3.35
N LEU A 101 11.37 14.40 -3.38
CA LEU A 101 10.79 13.23 -2.70
C LEU A 101 11.35 11.94 -3.30
N VAL A 102 11.49 11.87 -4.62
CA VAL A 102 12.09 10.70 -5.29
C VAL A 102 13.54 10.49 -4.84
N HIS A 103 14.37 11.55 -4.84
CA HIS A 103 15.76 11.47 -4.40
C HIS A 103 15.91 11.11 -2.91
N LEU A 104 15.08 11.68 -2.03
CA LEU A 104 15.06 11.37 -0.61
C LEU A 104 14.65 9.91 -0.36
N LEU A 105 13.66 9.40 -1.09
CA LEU A 105 13.27 7.99 -1.01
C LEU A 105 14.42 7.06 -1.41
N SER A 106 15.15 7.37 -2.48
CA SER A 106 16.34 6.61 -2.89
C SER A 106 17.44 6.66 -1.84
N PHE A 107 17.70 7.83 -1.25
CA PHE A 107 18.71 8.01 -0.20
C PHE A 107 18.35 7.23 1.07
N ILE A 108 17.08 7.29 1.51
CA ILE A 108 16.58 6.53 2.66
C ILE A 108 16.65 5.03 2.37
N ALA A 109 16.30 4.59 1.15
CA ALA A 109 16.39 3.19 0.76
C ALA A 109 17.84 2.68 0.76
N SER A 110 18.79 3.50 0.28
CA SER A 110 20.22 3.18 0.27
C SER A 110 20.80 3.06 1.69
N ASN A 111 20.39 3.92 2.62
CA ASN A 111 20.80 3.86 4.03
C ASN A 111 20.13 2.71 4.82
N LYS A 112 19.06 2.09 4.29
CA LYS A 112 18.39 0.92 4.89
C LYS A 112 19.09 -0.42 4.59
N GLY A 113 20.42 -0.40 4.41
CA GLY A 113 21.28 -1.58 4.58
C GLY A 113 21.30 -2.16 6.01
N LEU A 114 20.59 -1.55 6.98
CA LEU A 114 20.44 -2.04 8.35
C LEU A 114 18.95 -2.16 8.72
N SER A 115 18.42 -3.39 8.82
CA SER A 115 17.32 -3.83 9.74
C SER A 115 16.39 -4.91 9.15
N VAL A 116 16.32 -5.10 7.83
CA VAL A 116 15.40 -6.11 7.24
C VAL A 116 15.78 -7.57 7.58
N ALA A 117 17.01 -7.82 8.04
CA ALA A 117 17.50 -9.15 8.39
C ALA A 117 17.03 -9.69 9.76
N LYS A 118 16.28 -8.94 10.59
CA LYS A 118 15.91 -9.38 11.96
C LYS A 118 14.42 -9.64 12.21
N ALA A 119 13.52 -9.37 11.25
CA ALA A 119 12.08 -9.56 11.47
C ALA A 119 11.51 -10.94 11.04
N VAL A 120 12.34 -11.86 10.51
CA VAL A 120 11.87 -13.17 9.99
C VAL A 120 12.49 -14.37 10.73
N LYS A 121 12.54 -14.32 12.07
CA LYS A 121 12.89 -15.50 12.89
C LYS A 121 11.91 -15.87 14.00
N ASN A 122 10.72 -15.25 14.08
CA ASN A 122 9.77 -15.53 15.18
C ASN A 122 8.34 -15.86 14.71
N THR A 123 8.18 -16.74 13.71
CA THR A 123 6.85 -17.27 13.34
C THR A 123 6.78 -18.78 13.22
N HIS A 124 7.70 -19.52 13.85
CA HIS A 124 7.61 -20.97 14.01
C HIS A 124 7.89 -21.41 15.44
N ARG A 125 7.05 -20.97 16.40
CA ARG A 125 6.96 -21.64 17.72
C ARG A 125 5.66 -21.29 18.44
N ARG A 126 4.51 -21.76 17.92
CA ARG A 126 3.26 -21.90 18.69
C ARG A 126 2.28 -22.84 17.98
N GLN A 127 2.67 -24.10 17.87
CA GLN A 127 1.75 -25.24 17.80
C GLN A 127 2.39 -26.39 18.59
N SER A 128 1.93 -26.57 19.83
CA SER A 128 2.05 -27.80 20.64
C SER A 128 1.52 -27.46 22.03
N GLN A 129 0.66 -28.34 22.58
CA GLN A 129 -0.14 -28.21 23.81
C GLN A 129 -1.40 -27.36 23.57
N ASN A 130 -2.59 -27.94 23.34
CA ASN A 130 -3.26 -28.82 24.27
C ASN A 130 -4.27 -29.74 23.52
N ARG A 131 -4.01 -31.05 23.53
CA ARG A 131 -4.96 -32.11 23.14
C ARG A 131 -4.89 -33.14 24.25
N GLN A 132 -5.98 -33.27 25.01
CA GLN A 132 -6.43 -34.40 25.86
C GLN A 132 -7.61 -33.84 26.69
N ASN A 133 -8.77 -34.43 26.92
CA ASN A 133 -9.56 -35.58 26.43
C ASN A 133 -11.01 -35.29 26.90
N ILE A 134 -12.01 -35.32 26.02
CA ILE A 134 -13.18 -36.23 25.99
C ILE A 134 -13.87 -36.54 27.34
N SER A 135 -15.17 -36.18 27.47
CA SER A 135 -16.23 -37.17 27.77
C SER A 135 -17.64 -36.68 27.40
N LEU A 136 -18.38 -37.58 26.76
CA LEU A 136 -19.80 -37.60 26.44
C LEU A 136 -20.72 -37.14 27.60
N HIS A 137 -21.78 -36.40 27.27
CA HIS A 137 -23.11 -36.75 27.75
C HIS A 137 -24.17 -36.38 26.69
N GLN A 138 -24.85 -37.42 26.21
CA GLN A 138 -26.10 -37.32 25.45
C GLN A 138 -27.20 -36.82 26.38
N THR A 139 -28.05 -35.92 25.88
CA THR A 139 -29.50 -35.97 26.11
C THR A 139 -30.22 -35.45 24.88
N ALA A 140 -31.27 -36.17 24.54
CA ALA A 140 -32.11 -36.06 23.36
C ALA A 140 -33.04 -34.82 23.36
N ASP A 141 -33.80 -34.72 22.27
CA ASP A 141 -35.06 -33.98 22.10
C ASP A 141 -34.97 -32.49 21.72
N ARG A 142 -35.04 -32.21 20.41
CA ARG A 142 -36.33 -31.95 19.72
C ARG A 142 -36.11 -31.51 18.27
N GLN A 143 -36.73 -32.26 17.37
CA GLN A 143 -37.05 -31.84 16.02
C GLN A 143 -37.96 -30.60 16.06
N MET A 144 -37.69 -29.61 15.20
CA MET A 144 -38.72 -28.91 14.43
C MET A 144 -38.04 -28.36 13.16
N GLY A 145 -38.42 -28.93 12.01
CA GLY A 145 -37.99 -28.46 10.70
C GLY A 145 -38.80 -27.25 10.24
N PHE A 146 -38.24 -26.48 9.31
CA PHE A 146 -39.02 -25.68 8.37
C PHE A 146 -38.42 -25.79 6.98
N ILE A 147 -39.26 -26.27 6.07
CA ILE A 147 -39.08 -26.41 4.63
C ILE A 147 -39.41 -25.05 3.99
N PHE A 148 -38.60 -24.62 3.02
CA PHE A 148 -38.92 -23.49 2.14
C PHE A 148 -39.87 -23.95 1.03
N GLY A 149 -40.95 -23.20 0.82
CA GLY A 149 -41.83 -23.36 -0.34
C GLY A 149 -42.62 -22.09 -0.61
N SER A 150 -42.29 -21.42 -1.73
CA SER A 150 -43.19 -20.91 -2.79
C SER A 150 -42.36 -20.12 -3.79
#